data_AF-A0A1M7QI79-F1
#
_entry.id   AF-A0A1M7QI79-F1
#
_cell.length_a   1.000
_cell.length_b   1.000
_cell.length_c   1.000
_cell.angle_alpha   90.00
_cell.angle_beta   90.00
_cell.angle_gamma   90.00
#
_symmetry.space_group_name_H-M   'P 1'
#
loop_
_entity.id
_entity.type
_entity.pdbx_description
1 polymer ?
#
loop_
_entity_poly.entity_id
_entity_poly.type
_entity_poly.pdbx_seq_one_letter_code
_entity_poly.pdbx_strand_id
1 'polypeptide(L)'
;MKPFLMAVALLVIAAQAHGQTTPLAKYSSREEYRACFKEEDALKAQKAVFSEQTKAHGANLKRVQDELQAHVATQPKPGQADDAAVDAFNDKIDALNARVDASNQEAERLNQETRSLNAKVAALNQRCAGMVVSHADHVAVLKERAASGKQK
;
A
#
# COMPACT_ATOMS: atom_id res chain seq x y z
N MET A 1 4.46 -43.50 -78.02
CA MET A 1 3.46 -44.42 -77.42
C MET A 1 2.82 -43.73 -76.23
N LYS A 2 1.60 -44.14 -75.91
CA LYS A 2 0.52 -43.48 -75.16
C LYS A 2 0.85 -42.93 -73.74
N PRO A 3 0.02 -41.99 -73.23
CA PRO A 3 0.21 -41.21 -72.01
C PRO A 3 -0.43 -41.89 -70.77
N PHE A 4 0.01 -41.52 -69.56
CA PHE A 4 -0.66 -41.85 -68.29
C PHE A 4 -0.59 -40.60 -67.38
N LEU A 5 -1.66 -39.82 -67.32
CA LEU A 5 -2.72 -39.83 -66.28
C LEU A 5 -2.25 -39.23 -64.94
N MET A 6 -2.50 -37.92 -64.78
CA MET A 6 -2.55 -37.25 -63.49
C MET A 6 -3.85 -37.62 -62.76
N ALA A 7 -3.73 -38.19 -61.56
CA ALA A 7 -4.82 -38.34 -60.61
C ALA A 7 -4.74 -37.21 -59.57
N VAL A 8 -5.69 -36.28 -59.63
CA VAL A 8 -5.91 -35.25 -58.60
C VAL A 8 -6.77 -35.87 -57.51
N ALA A 9 -6.19 -36.11 -56.33
CA ALA A 9 -6.93 -36.53 -55.15
C ALA A 9 -7.54 -35.29 -54.46
N LEU A 10 -8.87 -35.15 -54.56
CA LEU A 10 -9.66 -34.20 -53.78
C LEU A 10 -9.70 -34.69 -52.32
N LEU A 11 -9.05 -33.93 -51.44
CA LEU A 11 -9.06 -34.18 -50.00
C LEU A 11 -10.26 -33.44 -49.39
N VAL A 12 -11.31 -34.19 -49.06
CA VAL A 12 -12.49 -33.69 -48.34
C VAL A 12 -12.06 -33.43 -46.88
N ILE A 13 -11.95 -32.16 -46.51
CA ILE A 13 -11.74 -31.76 -45.12
C ILE A 13 -13.11 -31.82 -44.42
N ALA A 14 -13.33 -32.87 -43.64
CA ALA A 14 -14.44 -32.93 -42.70
C ALA A 14 -14.22 -31.88 -41.60
N ALA A 15 -15.02 -30.82 -41.60
CA ALA A 15 -15.07 -29.85 -40.51
C ALA A 15 -15.64 -30.54 -39.26
N GLN A 16 -14.76 -30.99 -38.36
CA GLN A 16 -15.17 -31.37 -37.01
C GLN A 16 -15.49 -30.10 -36.23
N ALA A 17 -16.77 -29.75 -36.17
CA ALA A 17 -17.31 -28.78 -35.24
C ALA A 17 -17.19 -29.35 -33.82
N HIS A 18 -16.03 -29.17 -33.19
CA HIS A 18 -15.92 -29.29 -31.75
C HIS A 18 -16.66 -28.11 -31.13
N GLY A 19 -17.89 -28.35 -30.69
CA GLY A 19 -18.62 -27.43 -29.81
C GLY A 19 -17.87 -27.29 -28.49
N GLN A 20 -16.90 -26.38 -28.44
CA GLN A 20 -16.32 -25.90 -27.21
C GLN A 20 -17.37 -25.02 -26.53
N THR A 21 -18.12 -25.59 -25.60
CA THR A 21 -18.86 -24.78 -24.62
C THR A 21 -17.82 -24.05 -23.78
N THR A 22 -17.53 -22.80 -24.12
CA THR A 22 -16.74 -21.91 -23.29
C THR A 22 -17.41 -21.88 -21.90
N PRO A 23 -16.70 -22.23 -20.81
CA PRO A 23 -17.30 -22.13 -19.49
C PRO A 23 -17.76 -20.68 -19.28
N LEU A 24 -19.05 -20.50 -18.98
CA LEU A 24 -19.62 -19.19 -18.66
C LEU A 24 -18.74 -18.55 -17.59
N ALA A 25 -18.21 -17.35 -17.87
CA ALA A 25 -17.42 -16.60 -16.93
C ALA A 25 -18.19 -16.49 -15.61
N LYS A 26 -17.66 -17.08 -14.55
CA LYS A 26 -18.33 -17.09 -13.24
C LYS A 26 -18.30 -15.68 -12.69
N TYR A 27 -19.47 -15.03 -12.64
CA TYR A 27 -19.60 -13.74 -11.96
C TYR A 27 -19.27 -13.88 -10.48
N SER A 28 -18.57 -12.90 -9.95
CA SER A 28 -18.44 -12.71 -8.50
C SER A 28 -19.80 -12.32 -7.91
N SER A 29 -20.06 -12.79 -6.69
CA SER A 29 -21.30 -12.50 -5.98
C SER A 29 -21.36 -11.03 -5.52
N ARG A 30 -22.58 -10.54 -5.29
CA ARG A 30 -22.80 -9.23 -4.66
C ARG A 30 -22.09 -9.12 -3.30
N GLU A 31 -22.14 -10.19 -2.51
CA GLU A 31 -21.53 -10.26 -1.18
C GLU A 31 -20.00 -10.03 -1.25
N GLU A 32 -19.32 -10.75 -2.13
CA GLU A 32 -17.87 -10.60 -2.35
C GLU A 32 -17.53 -9.19 -2.81
N TYR A 33 -18.34 -8.62 -3.71
CA TYR A 33 -18.11 -7.27 -4.23
C TYR A 33 -18.31 -6.20 -3.13
N ARG A 34 -19.29 -6.38 -2.26
CA ARG A 34 -19.47 -5.53 -1.07
C ARG A 34 -18.32 -5.65 -0.08
N ALA A 35 -17.80 -6.85 0.12
CA ALA A 35 -16.67 -7.08 1.01
C ALA A 35 -15.43 -6.31 0.54
N CYS A 36 -15.11 -6.36 -0.77
CA CYS A 36 -14.02 -5.59 -1.37
C CYS A 36 -14.09 -4.09 -1.05
N PHE A 37 -15.27 -3.49 -1.21
CA PHE A 37 -15.48 -2.09 -0.89
C PHE A 37 -15.34 -1.76 0.60
N LYS A 38 -15.83 -2.62 1.49
CA LYS A 38 -15.64 -2.45 2.94
C LYS A 38 -14.17 -2.52 3.33
N GLU A 39 -13.43 -3.46 2.75
CA GLU A 39 -12.00 -3.60 2.98
C GLU A 39 -11.21 -2.40 2.43
N GLU A 40 -11.60 -1.88 1.26
CA GLU A 40 -11.02 -0.65 0.69
C GLU A 40 -11.22 0.55 1.63
N ASP A 41 -12.44 0.75 2.14
CA ASP A 41 -12.75 1.83 3.08
C ASP A 41 -11.94 1.68 4.39
N ALA A 42 -11.83 0.46 4.91
CA ALA A 42 -11.03 0.16 6.11
C ALA A 42 -9.53 0.41 5.88
N LEU A 43 -9.02 0.08 4.69
CA LEU A 43 -7.63 0.31 4.32
C LEU A 43 -7.35 1.80 4.11
N LYS A 44 -8.30 2.56 3.56
CA LYS A 44 -8.22 4.03 3.47
C LYS A 44 -8.15 4.67 4.85
N ALA A 45 -8.96 4.21 5.81
CA ALA A 45 -8.89 4.68 7.19
C ALA A 45 -7.53 4.37 7.84
N GLN A 46 -7.01 3.15 7.67
CA GLN A 46 -5.67 2.79 8.17
C GLN A 46 -4.58 3.69 7.56
N LYS A 47 -4.61 3.93 6.24
CA LYS A 47 -3.66 4.81 5.56
C LYS A 47 -3.73 6.25 6.07
N ALA A 48 -4.92 6.75 6.42
CA ALA A 48 -5.07 8.09 6.98
C ALA A 48 -4.38 8.20 8.34
N VAL A 49 -4.59 7.22 9.23
CA VAL A 49 -3.90 7.16 10.53
C VAL A 49 -2.38 7.09 10.35
N PHE A 50 -1.91 6.20 9.47
CA PHE A 50 -0.48 6.05 9.18
C PHE A 50 0.16 7.33 8.64
N SER A 51 -0.57 8.07 7.79
CA SER A 51 -0.12 9.37 7.28
C SER A 51 0.07 10.39 8.40
N GLU A 52 -0.88 10.47 9.35
CA GLU A 52 -0.75 11.35 10.50
C GLU A 52 0.41 10.95 11.43
N GLN A 53 0.61 9.65 11.66
CA GLN A 53 1.77 9.17 12.42
C GLN A 53 3.09 9.56 11.77
N THR A 54 3.20 9.42 10.44
CA THR A 54 4.40 9.78 9.68
C THR A 54 4.67 11.28 9.74
N LYS A 55 3.63 12.12 9.63
CA LYS A 55 3.74 13.58 9.80
C LYS A 55 4.22 13.96 11.20
N ALA A 56 3.61 13.37 12.24
CA ALA A 56 3.99 13.60 13.63
C ALA A 56 5.46 13.21 13.87
N HIS A 57 5.88 12.07 13.33
CA HIS A 57 7.26 11.60 13.39
C HIS A 57 8.23 12.58 12.70
N GLY A 58 7.90 13.04 11.48
CA GLY A 58 8.70 14.04 10.76
C GLY A 58 8.82 15.36 11.51
N ALA A 59 7.73 15.84 12.12
CA ALA A 59 7.76 17.02 12.97
C ALA A 59 8.63 16.83 14.22
N ASN A 60 8.63 15.62 14.80
CA ASN A 60 9.49 15.26 15.93
C ASN A 60 10.98 15.27 15.56
N LEU A 61 11.34 14.68 14.42
CA LEU A 61 12.70 14.72 13.90
C LEU A 61 13.18 16.15 13.70
N LYS A 62 12.36 16.99 13.07
CA LYS A 62 12.69 18.40 12.89
C LYS A 62 12.92 19.12 14.23
N ARG A 63 12.08 18.90 15.22
CA ARG A 63 12.25 19.50 16.55
C ARG A 63 13.56 19.04 17.23
N VAL A 64 13.90 17.75 17.16
CA VAL A 64 15.16 17.23 17.70
C VAL A 64 16.36 17.85 16.98
N GLN A 65 16.29 17.99 15.65
CA GLN A 65 17.33 18.62 14.85
C GLN A 65 17.50 20.10 15.19
N ASP A 66 16.41 20.86 15.31
CA ASP A 66 16.44 22.28 15.66
C ASP A 66 17.03 22.47 17.08
N GLU A 67 16.68 21.60 18.02
CA GLU A 67 17.21 21.63 19.38
C GLU A 67 18.70 21.26 19.45
N LEU A 68 19.13 20.26 18.67
CA LEU A 68 20.54 19.91 18.53
C LEU A 68 21.34 21.08 17.95
N GLN A 69 20.83 21.71 16.88
CA GLN A 69 21.49 22.85 16.26
C GLN A 69 21.60 24.05 17.22
N ALA A 70 20.55 24.32 17.98
CA ALA A 70 20.56 25.36 19.01
C ALA A 70 21.57 25.02 20.12
N HIS A 71 21.62 23.76 20.55
CA HIS A 71 22.54 23.32 21.61
C HIS A 71 24.00 23.41 21.17
N VAL A 72 24.33 22.95 19.96
CA VAL A 72 25.68 23.08 19.38
C VAL A 72 26.14 24.54 19.31
N ALA A 73 25.24 25.50 19.06
CA ALA A 73 25.58 26.92 19.09
C ALA A 73 25.98 27.43 20.49
N THR A 74 25.63 26.70 21.55
CA THR A 74 26.03 27.00 22.94
C THR A 74 27.31 26.30 23.37
N GLN A 75 27.98 25.57 22.46
CA GLN A 75 29.20 24.82 22.75
C GLN A 75 30.23 25.72 23.45
N PRO A 76 30.75 25.30 24.61
CA PRO A 76 31.76 26.08 25.32
C PRO A 76 33.03 26.23 24.48
N LYS A 77 33.61 27.44 24.49
CA LYS A 77 34.84 27.71 23.74
C LYS A 77 36.05 27.09 24.46
N PRO A 78 37.03 26.52 23.74
CA PRO A 78 38.25 26.01 24.34
C PRO A 78 38.92 27.07 25.22
N GLY A 79 39.25 26.68 26.46
CA GLY A 79 39.91 27.56 27.43
C GLY A 79 39.03 28.65 28.06
N GLN A 80 37.71 28.63 27.82
CA GLN A 80 36.75 29.61 28.39
C GLN A 80 35.61 28.97 29.19
N ALA A 81 35.63 27.64 29.34
CA ALA A 81 34.62 26.86 30.04
C ALA A 81 35.20 26.29 31.33
N ASP A 82 34.39 26.28 32.40
CA ASP A 82 34.65 25.42 33.55
C ASP A 82 34.09 24.01 33.31
N ASP A 83 34.48 23.07 34.17
CA ASP A 83 34.07 21.67 34.06
C ASP A 83 32.53 21.53 34.13
N ALA A 84 31.87 22.36 34.94
CA ALA A 84 30.42 22.36 35.09
C ALA A 84 29.69 22.73 33.79
N ALA A 85 30.19 23.71 33.04
CA ALA A 85 29.64 24.09 31.74
C ALA A 85 29.83 22.99 30.69
N VAL A 86 30.97 22.27 30.74
CA VAL A 86 31.24 21.14 29.86
C VAL A 86 30.31 19.96 30.18
N ASP A 87 30.14 19.63 31.46
CA ASP A 87 29.26 18.54 31.90
C ASP A 87 27.80 18.82 31.50
N ALA A 88 27.29 20.02 31.77
CA ALA A 88 25.92 20.40 31.39
C ALA A 88 25.70 20.35 29.86
N PHE A 89 26.71 20.71 29.07
CA PHE A 89 26.65 20.58 27.62
C PHE A 89 26.57 19.11 27.19
N ASN A 90 27.39 18.24 27.79
CA ASN A 90 27.43 16.81 27.47
C ASN A 90 26.13 16.09 27.88
N ASP A 91 25.61 16.37 29.08
CA ASP A 91 24.33 15.81 29.55
C ASP A 91 23.19 16.07 28.56
N LYS A 92 23.16 17.27 28.00
CA LYS A 92 22.15 17.66 27.01
C LYS A 92 22.35 16.96 25.66
N ILE A 93 23.60 16.74 25.24
CA ILE A 93 23.92 15.92 24.07
C ILE A 93 23.45 14.47 24.27
N ASP A 94 23.71 13.88 25.44
CA ASP A 94 23.28 12.51 25.75
C ASP A 94 21.75 12.38 25.74
N ALA A 95 21.04 13.35 26.31
CA ALA A 95 19.58 13.39 26.25
C ALA A 95 19.04 13.53 24.81
N LEU A 96 19.71 14.30 23.96
CA LEU A 96 19.36 14.43 22.54
C LEU A 96 19.65 13.14 21.76
N ASN A 97 20.77 12.47 22.04
CA ASN A 97 21.12 11.18 21.45
C ASN A 97 20.09 10.10 21.80
N ALA A 98 19.67 10.00 23.06
CA ALA A 98 18.62 9.07 23.47
C ALA A 98 17.29 9.30 22.72
N ARG A 99 16.96 10.56 22.41
CA ARG A 99 15.78 10.91 21.61
C ARG A 99 15.94 10.56 20.14
N VAL A 100 17.13 10.68 19.59
CA VAL A 100 17.45 10.20 18.23
C VAL A 100 17.28 8.69 18.16
N ASP A 101 17.77 7.94 19.15
CA ASP A 101 17.61 6.48 19.20
C ASP A 101 16.14 6.05 19.27
N ALA A 102 15.34 6.70 20.13
CA ALA A 102 13.90 6.47 20.17
C ALA A 102 13.23 6.80 18.82
N SER A 103 13.68 7.85 18.14
CA SER A 103 13.19 8.19 16.81
C SER A 103 13.58 7.14 15.77
N ASN A 104 14.78 6.58 15.82
CA ASN A 104 15.20 5.51 14.92
C ASN A 104 14.35 4.24 15.10
N GLN A 105 14.02 3.89 16.35
CA GLN A 105 13.12 2.77 16.64
C GLN A 105 11.72 3.00 16.06
N GLU A 106 11.18 4.22 16.20
CA GLU A 106 9.89 4.58 15.62
C GLU A 106 9.91 4.55 14.08
N ALA A 107 11.01 4.98 13.46
CA ALA A 107 11.18 4.89 12.02
C ALA A 107 11.15 3.43 11.53
N GLU A 108 11.80 2.50 12.24
CA GLU A 108 11.74 1.08 11.90
C GLU A 108 10.33 0.51 12.07
N ARG A 109 9.61 0.91 13.12
CA ARG A 109 8.20 0.54 13.31
C ARG A 109 7.33 1.01 12.13
N LEU A 110 7.47 2.28 11.72
CA LEU A 110 6.74 2.85 10.58
C LEU A 110 7.11 2.18 9.24
N ASN A 111 8.37 1.77 9.07
CA ASN A 111 8.82 0.99 7.91
C ASN A 111 8.15 -0.39 7.86
N GLN A 112 8.05 -1.09 8.99
CA GLN A 112 7.34 -2.37 9.08
C GLN A 112 5.85 -2.20 8.76
N GLU A 113 5.22 -1.14 9.28
CA GLU A 113 3.83 -0.82 9.00
C GLU A 113 3.60 -0.50 7.52
N THR A 114 4.52 0.21 6.87
CA THR A 114 4.51 0.45 5.43
C THR A 114 4.52 -0.87 4.64
N ARG A 115 5.41 -1.80 4.99
CA ARG A 115 5.48 -3.13 4.35
C ARG A 115 4.15 -3.88 4.53
N SER A 116 3.57 -3.83 5.72
CA SER A 116 2.26 -4.46 6.02
C SER A 116 1.12 -3.86 5.22
N LEU A 117 1.01 -2.53 5.16
CA LEU A 117 -0.01 -1.83 4.40
C LEU A 117 0.12 -2.10 2.89
N ASN A 118 1.34 -2.13 2.36
CA ASN A 118 1.59 -2.47 0.96
C ASN A 118 1.17 -3.91 0.65
N ALA A 119 1.47 -4.86 1.52
CA ALA A 119 1.01 -6.24 1.36
C ALA A 119 -0.52 -6.35 1.37
N LYS A 120 -1.21 -5.62 2.27
CA LYS A 120 -2.68 -5.55 2.30
C LYS A 120 -3.26 -4.96 1.01
N VAL A 121 -2.67 -3.87 0.50
CA VAL A 121 -3.07 -3.27 -0.78
C VAL A 121 -2.91 -4.27 -1.92
N ALA A 122 -1.76 -4.93 -2.01
CA ALA A 122 -1.50 -5.92 -3.05
C ALA A 122 -2.50 -7.08 -3.00
N ALA A 123 -2.76 -7.61 -1.80
CA ALA A 123 -3.73 -8.68 -1.60
C ALA A 123 -5.16 -8.26 -1.97
N LEU A 124 -5.57 -7.04 -1.60
CA LEU A 124 -6.87 -6.50 -1.97
C LEU A 124 -6.99 -6.33 -3.49
N ASN A 125 -5.98 -5.76 -4.14
CA ASN A 125 -5.95 -5.58 -5.60
C ASN A 125 -6.06 -6.92 -6.34
N GLN A 126 -5.31 -7.94 -5.89
CA GLN A 126 -5.37 -9.29 -6.47
C GLN A 126 -6.77 -9.90 -6.38
N ARG A 127 -7.48 -9.71 -5.25
CA ARG A 127 -8.84 -10.25 -5.09
C ARG A 127 -9.90 -9.43 -5.82
N CYS A 128 -9.80 -8.10 -5.78
CA CYS A 128 -10.92 -7.23 -6.11
C CYS A 128 -10.83 -6.60 -7.51
N ALA A 129 -9.64 -6.33 -8.04
CA ALA A 129 -9.49 -5.62 -9.31
C ALA A 129 -9.92 -6.46 -10.54
N GLY A 130 -9.86 -7.78 -10.42
CA GLY A 130 -10.25 -8.73 -11.48
C GLY A 130 -11.69 -9.24 -11.39
N MET A 131 -12.49 -8.73 -10.45
CA MET A 131 -13.86 -9.22 -10.25
C MET A 131 -14.76 -8.85 -11.42
N VAL A 132 -15.44 -9.85 -11.97
CA VAL A 132 -16.50 -9.64 -12.96
C VAL A 132 -17.83 -9.72 -12.22
N VAL A 133 -18.56 -8.61 -12.14
CA VAL A 133 -19.84 -8.52 -11.42
C VAL A 133 -20.98 -8.25 -12.40
N SER A 134 -22.19 -8.71 -12.05
CA SER A 134 -23.38 -8.38 -12.83
C SER A 134 -23.67 -6.88 -12.75
N HIS A 135 -24.22 -6.30 -13.82
CA HIS A 135 -24.60 -4.89 -13.81
C HIS A 135 -25.61 -4.56 -12.70
N ALA A 136 -26.58 -5.45 -12.47
CA ALA A 136 -27.59 -5.29 -11.43
C ALA A 136 -26.96 -5.25 -10.03
N ASP A 137 -25.99 -6.11 -9.75
CA ASP A 137 -25.30 -6.13 -8.46
C ASP A 137 -24.38 -4.94 -8.29
N HIS A 138 -23.65 -4.54 -9.34
CA HIS A 138 -22.85 -3.33 -9.34
C HIS A 138 -23.69 -2.10 -8.96
N VAL A 139 -24.81 -1.88 -9.65
CA VAL A 139 -25.71 -0.75 -9.38
C VAL A 139 -26.28 -0.78 -7.96
N ALA A 140 -26.69 -1.96 -7.49
CA ALA A 140 -27.23 -2.09 -6.15
C ALA A 140 -26.20 -1.78 -5.06
N VAL A 141 -24.97 -2.29 -5.19
CA VAL A 141 -23.89 -2.02 -4.23
C VAL A 141 -23.54 -0.53 -4.20
N LEU A 142 -23.47 0.14 -5.35
CA LEU A 142 -23.24 1.59 -5.39
C LEU A 142 -24.37 2.38 -4.72
N LYS A 143 -25.63 1.97 -4.93
CA LYS A 143 -26.79 2.59 -4.28
C LYS A 143 -26.75 2.40 -2.76
N GLU A 144 -26.42 1.19 -2.29
CA GLU A 144 -26.25 0.88 -0.86
C GLU A 144 -25.14 1.73 -0.23
N ARG A 145 -24.00 1.91 -0.91
CA ARG A 145 -22.90 2.79 -0.47
C ARG A 145 -23.33 4.25 -0.39
N ALA A 146 -24.02 4.76 -1.40
CA ALA A 146 -24.51 6.13 -1.42
C ALA A 146 -25.54 6.41 -0.31
N ALA A 147 -26.38 5.43 0.02
CA ALA A 147 -27.32 5.54 1.14
C ALA A 147 -26.60 5.53 2.50
N SER A 148 -25.60 4.66 2.67
CA SER A 148 -24.80 4.55 3.90
C SER A 148 -23.96 5.81 4.17
N GLY A 149 -23.50 6.49 3.11
CA GLY A 149 -22.77 7.75 3.21
C GLY A 149 -23.63 8.97 3.57
N LYS A 150 -24.97 8.88 3.43
CA LYS A 150 -25.91 9.96 3.83
C LYS A 150 -26.38 9.85 5.28
N GLN A 151 -26.12 8.71 5.94
CA GLN A 151 -26.51 8.43 7.33
C GLN A 151 -25.39 8.71 8.34
N LYS A 152 -24.20 9.06 7.89
CA LYS A 152 -23.06 9.49 8.70
C LYS A 152 -22.90 10.99 8.61
#